data_AF-A0A4Q3R7N3-F1
#
_entry.id   AF-A0A4Q3R7N3-F1
#
_cell.length_a   1.000
_cell.length_b   1.000
_cell.length_c   1.000
_cell.angle_alpha   90.00
_cell.angle_beta   90.00
_cell.angle_gamma   90.00
#
_symmetry.space_group_name_H-M   'P 1'
#
loop_
_entity.id
_entity.type
_entity.pdbx_description
1 polymer ?
#
loop_
_entity_poly.entity_id
_entity_poly.type
_entity_poly.pdbx_seq_one_letter_code
_entity_poly.pdbx_strand_id
1 'polypeptide(L)'
;AKNKKIAFIGPLVKSVREHLGFWSFDWPDDTARIVSLWDGVQAKVGKTAALSYAKGCELTDSSKQGFDEAIATAMQADVIVMAVGETRDMSGEAKSRSNIGLPGVQEELIKAMMATGKPVVVMISAGRPLVFDYTATHAPAILYTWWLGIEAGNAMADVLFGDYNPSGKLPMTFPRSEGQIPIYYNYFNTGRPAKNETDLNYVSSYTDLPNSPRYPFGFGLSYTNFNYGKLSLSTATPKGASIVKARILVTNSGTRDGEEVVQLYIRDITASAIRPMKELKGFQKIFLKAGESREVTFNISTAELMFYNNDLKYDWEPGEFEIMVGTSSTQTQSVKLTWLK
;
A
#
# COMPACT_ATOMS: atom_id res chain seq x y z
N ALA A 1 -25.15 -4.42 -3.63
CA ALA A 1 -25.42 -4.68 -2.20
C ALA A 1 -26.90 -4.88 -1.84
N LYS A 2 -27.88 -4.44 -2.66
CA LYS A 2 -29.31 -4.64 -2.34
C LYS A 2 -29.61 -6.11 -1.99
N ASN A 3 -30.20 -6.34 -0.83
CA ASN A 3 -30.62 -7.65 -0.29
C ASN A 3 -29.48 -8.63 0.08
N LYS A 4 -28.24 -8.17 0.23
CA LYS A 4 -27.14 -9.01 0.76
C LYS A 4 -27.10 -8.98 2.29
N LYS A 5 -26.75 -10.12 2.89
CA LYS A 5 -26.41 -10.24 4.31
C LYS A 5 -24.92 -10.03 4.49
N ILE A 6 -24.51 -9.01 5.24
CA ILE A 6 -23.11 -8.64 5.45
C ILE A 6 -22.80 -8.78 6.93
N ALA A 7 -21.88 -9.69 7.27
CA ALA A 7 -21.37 -9.82 8.63
C ALA A 7 -20.14 -8.93 8.81
N PHE A 8 -20.19 -8.05 9.81
CA PHE A 8 -19.03 -7.27 10.25
C PHE A 8 -18.41 -7.94 11.46
N ILE A 9 -17.12 -8.28 11.37
CA ILE A 9 -16.44 -9.07 12.41
C ILE A 9 -15.12 -8.40 12.81
N GLY A 10 -14.85 -8.33 14.10
CA GLY A 10 -13.56 -7.88 14.62
C GLY A 10 -13.62 -6.70 15.58
N PRO A 11 -12.51 -6.46 16.30
CA PRO A 11 -12.47 -5.48 17.38
C PRO A 11 -12.61 -4.03 16.90
N LEU A 12 -12.24 -3.71 15.65
CA LEU A 12 -12.28 -2.34 15.14
C LEU A 12 -13.60 -1.95 14.46
N VAL A 13 -14.55 -2.87 14.29
CA VAL A 13 -15.80 -2.58 13.56
C VAL A 13 -16.59 -1.43 14.19
N LYS A 14 -16.71 -1.43 15.52
CA LYS A 14 -17.43 -0.40 16.28
C LYS A 14 -16.48 0.52 17.06
N SER A 15 -15.19 0.42 16.77
CA SER A 15 -14.22 1.29 17.43
C SER A 15 -14.38 2.71 16.90
N VAL A 16 -14.30 3.68 17.81
CA VAL A 16 -14.33 5.10 17.46
C VAL A 16 -12.95 5.72 17.71
N ARG A 17 -12.43 5.61 18.93
CA ARG A 17 -11.21 6.31 19.35
C ARG A 17 -9.95 5.87 18.61
N GLU A 18 -9.88 4.61 18.21
CA GLU A 18 -8.69 4.07 17.54
C GLU A 18 -8.45 4.75 16.18
N HIS A 19 -9.53 5.13 15.48
CA HIS A 19 -9.44 5.75 14.16
C HIS A 19 -8.76 7.12 14.14
N LEU A 20 -8.66 7.81 15.29
CA LEU A 20 -7.92 9.06 15.40
C LEU A 20 -6.41 8.90 15.22
N GLY A 21 -5.88 7.69 15.46
CA GLY A 21 -4.44 7.45 15.50
C GLY A 21 -3.73 8.15 16.67
N PHE A 22 -2.41 7.98 16.74
CA PHE A 22 -1.57 8.67 17.73
C PHE A 22 -1.42 10.17 17.39
N TRP A 23 -0.96 10.99 18.35
CA TRP A 23 -0.86 12.46 18.23
C TRP A 23 -2.19 13.18 17.97
N SER A 24 -3.29 12.57 18.39
CA SER A 24 -4.61 13.20 18.44
C SER A 24 -4.96 13.60 19.88
N PHE A 25 -5.58 14.77 20.03
CA PHE A 25 -6.11 15.23 21.32
C PHE A 25 -7.43 14.52 21.61
N ASP A 26 -7.61 14.04 22.84
CA ASP A 26 -8.87 13.46 23.29
C ASP A 26 -9.84 14.58 23.70
N TRP A 27 -11.01 14.60 23.07
CA TRP A 27 -12.06 15.53 23.46
C TRP A 27 -13.19 14.81 24.20
N PRO A 28 -13.89 15.50 25.12
CA PRO A 28 -15.00 14.91 25.87
C PRO A 28 -16.13 14.33 25.01
N ASP A 29 -16.31 14.83 23.79
CA ASP A 29 -17.38 14.49 22.84
C ASP A 29 -16.90 13.61 21.67
N ASP A 30 -15.68 13.05 21.71
CA ASP A 30 -15.13 12.22 20.63
C ASP A 30 -16.04 11.05 20.23
N THR A 31 -16.71 10.41 21.19
CA THR A 31 -17.65 9.32 20.90
C THR A 31 -18.86 9.75 20.06
N ALA A 32 -19.18 11.05 20.03
CA ALA A 32 -20.27 11.60 19.22
C ALA A 32 -19.80 12.12 17.86
N ARG A 33 -18.50 12.36 17.68
CA ARG A 33 -17.94 13.01 16.48
C ARG A 33 -17.21 12.05 15.55
N ILE A 34 -16.72 10.92 16.08
CA ILE A 34 -15.99 9.95 15.29
C ILE A 34 -16.96 8.90 14.77
N VAL A 35 -16.96 8.71 13.46
CA VAL A 35 -17.80 7.73 12.78
C VAL A 35 -17.07 6.40 12.75
N SER A 36 -17.59 5.39 13.47
CA SER A 36 -17.08 4.02 13.38
C SER A 36 -17.39 3.39 12.01
N LEU A 37 -16.66 2.35 11.62
CA LEU A 37 -16.99 1.57 10.41
C LEU A 37 -18.46 1.13 10.41
N TRP A 38 -18.95 0.63 11.54
CA TRP A 38 -20.33 0.21 11.69
C TRP A 38 -21.32 1.34 11.41
N ASP A 39 -21.12 2.52 12.01
CA ASP A 39 -22.04 3.64 11.88
C ASP A 39 -22.03 4.20 10.44
N GLY A 40 -20.85 4.33 9.84
CA GLY A 40 -20.70 4.79 8.45
C GLY A 40 -21.39 3.85 7.46
N VAL A 41 -21.24 2.52 7.65
CA VAL A 41 -21.93 1.53 6.82
C VAL A 41 -23.44 1.55 7.06
N GLN A 42 -23.90 1.63 8.31
CA GLN A 42 -25.33 1.71 8.64
C GLN A 42 -25.99 2.93 7.98
N ALA A 43 -25.36 4.10 8.10
CA ALA A 43 -25.82 5.33 7.46
C ALA A 43 -25.91 5.17 5.94
N LYS A 44 -24.93 4.50 5.35
CA LYS A 44 -24.83 4.31 3.90
C LYS A 44 -25.88 3.36 3.32
N VAL A 45 -26.04 2.18 3.91
CA VAL A 45 -26.93 1.15 3.33
C VAL A 45 -28.35 1.24 3.85
N GLY A 46 -28.57 1.89 4.99
CA GLY A 46 -29.88 1.97 5.65
C GLY A 46 -30.53 0.59 5.76
N LYS A 47 -31.75 0.45 5.22
CA LYS A 47 -32.50 -0.83 5.19
C LYS A 47 -32.26 -1.68 3.93
N THR A 48 -31.33 -1.30 3.06
CA THR A 48 -31.12 -1.98 1.76
C THR A 48 -30.24 -3.22 1.85
N ALA A 49 -29.54 -3.43 2.97
CA ALA A 49 -28.76 -4.61 3.29
C ALA A 49 -29.04 -5.06 4.73
N ALA A 50 -28.92 -6.37 4.99
CA ALA A 50 -29.03 -6.91 6.33
C ALA A 50 -27.63 -6.99 6.95
N LEU A 51 -27.41 -6.23 8.02
CA LEU A 51 -26.11 -6.16 8.69
C LEU A 51 -26.14 -6.96 9.98
N SER A 52 -25.10 -7.75 10.22
CA SER A 52 -24.87 -8.43 11.48
C SER A 52 -23.46 -8.10 12.00
N TYR A 53 -23.27 -8.20 13.31
CA TYR A 53 -22.01 -7.85 13.97
C TYR A 53 -21.66 -8.88 15.02
N ALA A 54 -20.38 -9.25 15.08
CA ALA A 54 -19.78 -9.94 16.21
C ALA A 54 -18.36 -9.40 16.43
N LYS A 55 -17.96 -9.18 17.69
CA LYS A 55 -16.63 -8.63 17.99
C LYS A 55 -15.51 -9.64 17.73
N GLY A 56 -15.75 -10.91 18.05
CA GLY A 56 -14.80 -12.01 17.85
C GLY A 56 -13.67 -12.06 18.88
N CYS A 57 -12.89 -10.99 19.03
CA CYS A 57 -11.82 -10.85 20.02
C CYS A 57 -11.59 -9.40 20.43
N GLU A 58 -10.80 -9.19 21.49
CA GLU A 58 -10.25 -7.87 21.82
C GLU A 58 -9.01 -7.54 20.96
N LEU A 59 -8.56 -6.29 21.00
CA LEU A 59 -7.41 -5.85 20.19
C LEU A 59 -6.10 -6.54 20.56
N THR A 60 -5.89 -6.86 21.84
CA THR A 60 -4.56 -7.24 22.36
C THR A 60 -4.51 -8.54 23.14
N ASP A 61 -5.66 -9.09 23.54
CA ASP A 61 -5.67 -10.26 24.40
C ASP A 61 -5.54 -11.58 23.63
N SER A 62 -5.40 -12.66 24.39
CA SER A 62 -5.32 -14.02 23.86
C SER A 62 -6.66 -14.77 23.90
N SER A 63 -7.77 -14.09 24.18
CA SER A 63 -9.07 -14.72 24.42
C SER A 63 -9.76 -15.06 23.10
N LYS A 64 -10.19 -16.32 22.96
CA LYS A 64 -10.97 -16.81 21.81
C LYS A 64 -12.46 -16.98 22.13
N GLN A 65 -12.92 -16.49 23.28
CA GLN A 65 -14.30 -16.71 23.74
C GLN A 65 -15.37 -16.18 22.75
N GLY A 66 -15.06 -15.11 22.00
CA GLY A 66 -15.98 -14.55 21.01
C GLY A 66 -15.96 -15.25 19.64
N PHE A 67 -15.14 -16.28 19.44
CA PHE A 67 -14.98 -16.91 18.12
C PHE A 67 -16.25 -17.65 17.69
N ASP A 68 -16.91 -18.37 18.60
CA ASP A 68 -18.11 -19.15 18.27
C ASP A 68 -19.26 -18.23 17.82
N GLU A 69 -19.45 -17.09 18.48
CA GLU A 69 -20.41 -16.05 18.08
C GLU A 69 -20.07 -15.47 16.70
N ALA A 70 -18.79 -15.16 16.46
CA ALA A 70 -18.32 -14.63 15.19
C ALA A 70 -18.54 -15.63 14.05
N ILE A 71 -18.24 -16.92 14.26
CA ILE A 71 -18.47 -17.99 13.29
C ILE A 71 -19.97 -18.15 13.01
N ALA A 72 -20.80 -18.17 14.05
CA ALA A 72 -22.26 -18.29 13.89
C ALA A 72 -22.85 -17.11 13.10
N THR A 73 -22.33 -15.90 13.34
CA THR A 73 -22.72 -14.68 12.62
C THR A 73 -22.26 -14.71 11.16
N ALA A 74 -21.01 -15.13 10.92
CA ALA A 74 -20.44 -15.30 9.58
C ALA A 74 -21.21 -16.30 8.72
N MET A 75 -21.61 -17.44 9.29
CA MET A 75 -22.32 -18.50 8.55
C MET A 75 -23.67 -18.05 8.00
N GLN A 76 -24.30 -17.08 8.65
CA GLN A 76 -25.58 -16.49 8.21
C GLN A 76 -25.43 -15.40 7.14
N ALA A 77 -24.20 -14.96 6.83
CA ALA A 77 -23.92 -13.90 5.88
C ALA A 77 -23.57 -14.43 4.48
N ASP A 78 -23.69 -13.54 3.49
CA ASP A 78 -23.22 -13.76 2.12
C ASP A 78 -21.75 -13.35 1.95
N VAL A 79 -21.30 -12.37 2.74
CA VAL A 79 -19.94 -11.83 2.73
C VAL A 79 -19.57 -11.37 4.14
N ILE A 80 -18.29 -11.54 4.50
CA ILE A 80 -17.73 -11.12 5.77
C ILE A 80 -16.83 -9.90 5.52
N VAL A 81 -17.03 -8.84 6.30
CA VAL A 81 -16.13 -7.68 6.36
C VAL A 81 -15.46 -7.71 7.72
N MET A 82 -14.15 -7.90 7.74
CA MET A 82 -13.36 -7.90 8.96
C MET A 82 -12.71 -6.54 9.20
N ALA A 83 -12.72 -6.05 10.43
CA ALA A 83 -11.95 -4.87 10.83
C ALA A 83 -11.01 -5.22 11.99
N VAL A 84 -9.71 -5.23 11.67
CA VAL A 84 -8.61 -5.68 12.53
C VAL A 84 -7.46 -4.68 12.49
N GLY A 85 -6.51 -4.81 13.41
CA GLY A 85 -5.29 -4.01 13.38
C GLY A 85 -4.76 -3.67 14.76
N GLU A 86 -4.16 -2.50 14.87
CA GLU A 86 -3.53 -2.01 16.09
C GLU A 86 -4.52 -1.25 16.99
N THR A 87 -4.08 -0.90 18.20
CA THR A 87 -4.60 0.29 18.90
C THR A 87 -3.82 1.52 18.43
N ARG A 88 -4.41 2.72 18.55
CA ARG A 88 -3.78 4.00 18.20
C ARG A 88 -2.47 4.21 18.93
N ASP A 89 -2.38 3.78 20.18
CA ASP A 89 -1.21 3.95 21.05
C ASP A 89 -0.13 2.86 20.88
N MET A 90 -0.31 1.92 19.95
CA MET A 90 0.79 1.05 19.49
C MET A 90 1.74 1.74 18.52
N SER A 91 1.39 2.92 18.02
CA SER A 91 2.23 3.74 17.14
C SER A 91 2.51 5.10 17.78
N GLY A 92 3.54 5.81 17.33
CA GLY A 92 3.91 7.12 17.87
C GLY A 92 5.12 7.14 18.81
N GLU A 93 5.21 8.20 19.62
CA GLU A 93 6.34 8.47 20.51
C GLU A 93 6.50 7.37 21.57
N ALA A 94 7.72 6.82 21.69
CA ALA A 94 8.07 5.76 22.63
C ALA A 94 7.24 4.46 22.48
N LYS A 95 6.69 4.19 21.29
CA LYS A 95 5.88 3.01 20.97
C LYS A 95 6.53 2.09 19.93
N SER A 96 7.84 1.85 20.07
CA SER A 96 8.55 0.87 19.24
C SER A 96 8.00 -0.54 19.48
N ARG A 97 7.82 -1.32 18.41
CA ARG A 97 7.37 -2.72 18.49
C ARG A 97 8.44 -3.65 17.91
N SER A 98 8.79 -4.69 18.67
CA SER A 98 9.67 -5.77 18.21
C SER A 98 8.96 -6.81 17.35
N ASN A 99 7.62 -6.83 17.40
CA ASN A 99 6.74 -7.65 16.58
C ASN A 99 5.71 -6.72 15.94
N ILE A 100 5.67 -6.69 14.62
CA ILE A 100 4.75 -5.86 13.80
C ILE A 100 3.68 -6.72 13.11
N GLY A 101 3.40 -7.90 13.63
CA GLY A 101 2.23 -8.69 13.31
C GLY A 101 0.93 -8.11 13.87
N LEU A 102 -0.20 -8.69 13.43
CA LEU A 102 -1.51 -8.39 14.00
C LEU A 102 -1.51 -8.75 15.51
N PRO A 103 -1.90 -7.83 16.42
CA PRO A 103 -1.87 -8.08 17.86
C PRO A 103 -2.96 -9.07 18.31
N GLY A 104 -2.73 -9.69 19.48
CA GLY A 104 -3.67 -10.62 20.10
C GLY A 104 -3.92 -11.86 19.23
N VAL A 105 -5.16 -12.33 19.21
CA VAL A 105 -5.61 -13.49 18.41
C VAL A 105 -6.34 -13.10 17.12
N GLN A 106 -6.09 -11.88 16.61
CA GLN A 106 -6.80 -11.35 15.45
C GLN A 106 -6.49 -12.13 14.16
N GLU A 107 -5.26 -12.64 13.97
CA GLU A 107 -4.94 -13.49 12.80
C GLU A 107 -5.68 -14.84 12.88
N GLU A 108 -5.81 -15.42 14.08
CA GLU A 108 -6.60 -16.63 14.29
C GLU A 108 -8.08 -16.41 14.03
N LEU A 109 -8.61 -15.22 14.36
CA LEU A 109 -9.99 -14.86 14.01
C LEU A 109 -10.15 -14.80 12.48
N ILE A 110 -9.18 -14.21 11.76
CA ILE A 110 -9.19 -14.20 10.29
C ILE A 110 -9.16 -15.62 9.73
N LYS A 111 -8.28 -16.49 10.25
CA LYS A 111 -8.22 -17.91 9.88
C LYS A 111 -9.56 -18.60 10.07
N ALA A 112 -10.24 -18.37 11.19
CA ALA A 112 -11.55 -18.92 11.47
C ALA A 112 -12.62 -18.42 10.48
N MET A 113 -12.61 -17.13 10.14
CA MET A 113 -13.54 -16.57 9.15
C MET A 113 -13.30 -17.11 7.74
N MET A 114 -12.03 -17.24 7.33
CA MET A 114 -11.66 -17.86 6.05
C MET A 114 -12.11 -19.32 5.98
N ALA A 115 -12.00 -20.07 7.08
CA ALA A 115 -12.42 -21.47 7.16
C ALA A 115 -13.94 -21.68 7.00
N THR A 116 -14.76 -20.63 7.14
CA THR A 116 -16.21 -20.71 6.86
C THR A 116 -16.52 -20.90 5.38
N GLY A 117 -15.55 -20.66 4.49
CA GLY A 117 -15.74 -20.70 3.03
C GLY A 117 -16.51 -19.51 2.46
N LYS A 118 -16.88 -18.53 3.30
CA LYS A 118 -17.51 -17.28 2.85
C LYS A 118 -16.47 -16.33 2.26
N PRO A 119 -16.83 -15.47 1.28
CA PRO A 119 -15.96 -14.38 0.86
C PRO A 119 -15.62 -13.45 2.04
N VAL A 120 -14.34 -13.16 2.24
CA VAL A 120 -13.84 -12.29 3.31
C VAL A 120 -13.16 -11.05 2.72
N VAL A 121 -13.53 -9.88 3.21
CA VAL A 121 -12.81 -8.61 3.00
C VAL A 121 -12.15 -8.24 4.31
N VAL A 122 -10.83 -8.06 4.34
CA VAL A 122 -10.10 -7.69 5.56
C VAL A 122 -9.67 -6.23 5.51
N MET A 123 -10.12 -5.45 6.48
CA MET A 123 -9.73 -4.05 6.67
C MET A 123 -8.71 -3.97 7.80
N ILE A 124 -7.53 -3.41 7.52
CA ILE A 124 -6.42 -3.32 8.47
C ILE A 124 -6.14 -1.85 8.79
N SER A 125 -6.36 -1.45 10.04
CA SER A 125 -6.02 -0.11 10.55
C SER A 125 -4.77 -0.18 11.44
N ALA A 126 -3.73 0.57 11.11
CA ALA A 126 -2.47 0.58 11.85
C ALA A 126 -1.63 1.82 11.55
N GLY A 127 -0.66 2.11 12.42
CA GLY A 127 0.20 3.31 12.30
C GLY A 127 1.53 3.07 11.59
N ARG A 128 1.77 1.87 11.07
CA ARG A 128 3.04 1.41 10.47
C ARG A 128 2.78 0.28 9.47
N PRO A 129 3.73 -0.07 8.57
CA PRO A 129 3.69 -1.36 7.88
C PRO A 129 3.60 -2.52 8.88
N LEU A 130 2.67 -3.45 8.64
CA LEU A 130 2.52 -4.68 9.42
C LEU A 130 2.97 -5.90 8.62
N VAL A 131 3.34 -6.97 9.33
CA VAL A 131 3.52 -8.32 8.78
C VAL A 131 2.20 -9.07 8.92
N PHE A 132 1.57 -9.41 7.80
CA PHE A 132 0.30 -10.13 7.76
C PHE A 132 0.27 -11.14 6.59
N ASP A 133 1.39 -11.85 6.38
CA ASP A 133 1.60 -12.72 5.22
C ASP A 133 0.55 -13.82 5.04
N TYR A 134 0.03 -14.38 6.14
CA TYR A 134 -1.09 -15.32 6.05
C TYR A 134 -2.31 -14.65 5.41
N THR A 135 -2.77 -13.53 5.99
CA THR A 135 -3.90 -12.75 5.49
C THR A 135 -3.66 -12.32 4.06
N ALA A 136 -2.49 -11.77 3.76
CA ALA A 136 -2.10 -11.31 2.43
C ALA A 136 -2.11 -12.41 1.36
N THR A 137 -1.92 -13.68 1.75
CA THR A 137 -1.87 -14.82 0.84
C THR A 137 -3.25 -15.43 0.62
N HIS A 138 -4.11 -15.41 1.64
CA HIS A 138 -5.36 -16.16 1.62
C HIS A 138 -6.59 -15.26 1.47
N ALA A 139 -6.58 -14.03 1.98
CA ALA A 139 -7.73 -13.15 1.95
C ALA A 139 -8.04 -12.69 0.51
N PRO A 140 -9.29 -12.82 0.03
CA PRO A 140 -9.70 -12.38 -1.31
C PRO A 140 -9.50 -10.88 -1.55
N ALA A 141 -9.68 -10.05 -0.51
CA ALA A 141 -9.51 -8.62 -0.59
C ALA A 141 -8.98 -8.07 0.74
N ILE A 142 -8.04 -7.12 0.64
CA ILE A 142 -7.49 -6.40 1.78
C ILE A 142 -7.55 -4.91 1.49
N LEU A 143 -8.11 -4.15 2.42
CA LEU A 143 -8.06 -2.70 2.41
C LEU A 143 -7.22 -2.24 3.60
N TYR A 144 -6.06 -1.66 3.31
CA TYR A 144 -5.20 -1.09 4.34
C TYR A 144 -5.59 0.37 4.58
N THR A 145 -6.15 0.66 5.74
CA THR A 145 -6.84 1.94 5.99
C THR A 145 -6.03 2.94 6.78
N TRP A 146 -4.89 2.56 7.37
CA TRP A 146 -4.17 3.42 8.32
C TRP A 146 -5.09 3.91 9.46
N TRP A 147 -4.85 5.13 9.96
CA TRP A 147 -5.76 5.89 10.81
C TRP A 147 -6.42 7.00 9.98
N LEU A 148 -7.73 6.93 9.77
CA LEU A 148 -8.47 7.81 8.85
C LEU A 148 -9.12 9.03 9.54
N GLY A 149 -8.93 9.19 10.85
CA GLY A 149 -9.47 10.31 11.61
C GLY A 149 -10.97 10.21 11.90
N ILE A 150 -11.62 11.36 12.08
CA ILE A 150 -13.01 11.44 12.57
C ILE A 150 -14.04 10.86 11.59
N GLU A 151 -13.81 10.95 10.28
CA GLU A 151 -14.71 10.47 9.22
C GLU A 151 -14.33 9.06 8.73
N ALA A 152 -13.56 8.30 9.52
CA ALA A 152 -13.04 7.00 9.14
C ALA A 152 -14.11 6.05 8.61
N GLY A 153 -15.22 5.88 9.34
CA GLY A 153 -16.30 4.99 8.95
C GLY A 153 -16.97 5.37 7.63
N ASN A 154 -17.17 6.66 7.38
CA ASN A 154 -17.75 7.15 6.13
C ASN A 154 -16.80 6.90 4.95
N ALA A 155 -15.52 7.26 5.09
CA ALA A 155 -14.51 7.03 4.05
C ALA A 155 -14.32 5.52 3.74
N MET A 156 -14.33 4.68 4.78
CA MET A 156 -14.29 3.23 4.64
C MET A 156 -15.51 2.69 3.87
N ALA A 157 -16.71 3.19 4.19
CA ALA A 157 -17.94 2.80 3.51
C ALA A 157 -17.96 3.30 2.04
N ASP A 158 -17.39 4.46 1.74
CA ASP A 158 -17.21 4.97 0.38
C ASP A 158 -16.39 4.04 -0.50
N VAL A 159 -15.27 3.55 0.03
CA VAL A 159 -14.45 2.56 -0.66
C VAL A 159 -15.17 1.21 -0.76
N LEU A 160 -15.61 0.63 0.36
CA LEU A 160 -16.20 -0.71 0.39
C LEU A 160 -17.39 -0.89 -0.58
N PHE A 161 -18.22 0.13 -0.72
CA PHE A 161 -19.40 0.09 -1.58
C PHE A 161 -19.15 0.64 -2.99
N GLY A 162 -17.93 1.13 -3.27
CA GLY A 162 -17.49 1.53 -4.60
C GLY A 162 -17.94 2.92 -5.05
N ASP A 163 -18.36 3.78 -4.11
CA ASP A 163 -18.64 5.20 -4.39
C ASP A 163 -17.33 5.97 -4.62
N TYR A 164 -16.24 5.49 -4.00
CA TYR A 164 -14.88 5.89 -4.31
C TYR A 164 -14.04 4.68 -4.75
N ASN A 165 -13.35 4.82 -5.88
CA ASN A 165 -12.39 3.83 -6.36
C ASN A 165 -11.03 4.09 -5.66
N PRO A 166 -10.48 3.14 -4.88
CA PRO A 166 -9.26 3.36 -4.12
C PRO A 166 -8.09 3.69 -5.05
N SER A 167 -7.35 4.74 -4.67
CA SER A 167 -6.22 5.27 -5.45
C SER A 167 -4.96 5.54 -4.61
N GLY A 168 -4.97 5.10 -3.35
CA GLY A 168 -3.81 5.18 -2.47
C GLY A 168 -2.69 4.26 -2.93
N LYS A 169 -1.44 4.71 -2.79
CA LYS A 169 -0.22 3.94 -3.07
C LYS A 169 0.69 4.00 -1.84
N LEU A 170 1.36 2.90 -1.52
CA LEU A 170 2.15 2.77 -0.30
C LEU A 170 3.38 3.70 -0.32
N PRO A 171 3.56 4.59 0.67
CA PRO A 171 4.76 5.42 0.79
C PRO A 171 5.92 4.70 1.49
N MET A 172 5.68 3.49 2.00
CA MET A 172 6.68 2.68 2.70
C MET A 172 6.57 1.22 2.28
N THR A 173 7.69 0.52 2.29
CA THR A 173 7.74 -0.91 1.96
C THR A 173 7.16 -1.75 3.09
N PHE A 174 6.39 -2.78 2.76
CA PHE A 174 5.84 -3.73 3.73
C PHE A 174 6.68 -5.00 3.72
N PRO A 175 7.34 -5.34 4.84
CA PRO A 175 8.15 -6.55 4.92
C PRO A 175 7.28 -7.82 4.99
N ARG A 176 7.91 -8.96 4.73
CA ARG A 176 7.34 -10.30 4.95
C ARG A 176 7.58 -10.82 6.37
N SER A 177 8.61 -10.30 7.03
CA SER A 177 8.95 -10.58 8.42
C SER A 177 9.77 -9.45 9.01
N GLU A 178 9.83 -9.36 10.34
CA GLU A 178 10.69 -8.44 11.07
C GLU A 178 12.18 -8.62 10.71
N GLY A 179 12.58 -9.85 10.38
CA GLY A 179 13.95 -10.18 9.99
C GLY A 179 14.41 -9.53 8.68
N GLN A 180 13.49 -9.00 7.86
CA GLN A 180 13.85 -8.23 6.67
C GLN A 180 14.18 -6.76 6.97
N ILE A 181 13.91 -6.27 8.17
CA ILE A 181 14.05 -4.85 8.47
C ILE A 181 15.54 -4.51 8.69
N PRO A 182 16.10 -3.50 8.01
CA PRO A 182 15.43 -2.57 7.10
C PRO A 182 15.32 -3.10 5.65
N ILE A 183 14.11 -2.98 5.07
CA ILE A 183 13.83 -3.21 3.65
C ILE A 183 13.17 -1.97 3.05
N TYR A 184 13.72 -1.49 1.93
CA TYR A 184 13.30 -0.26 1.26
C TYR A 184 13.66 -0.29 -0.23
N TYR A 185 12.94 0.46 -1.06
CA TYR A 185 13.00 0.31 -2.53
C TYR A 185 14.26 0.92 -3.17
N ASN A 186 14.81 1.98 -2.58
CA ASN A 186 16.01 2.67 -3.04
C ASN A 186 17.27 2.06 -2.41
N TYR A 187 17.35 0.73 -2.43
CA TYR A 187 18.49 -0.05 -1.98
C TYR A 187 19.64 0.00 -2.98
N PHE A 188 20.84 -0.38 -2.54
CA PHE A 188 22.03 -0.51 -3.39
C PHE A 188 22.15 -1.92 -3.95
N ASN A 189 22.69 -2.07 -5.17
CA ASN A 189 22.80 -3.36 -5.85
C ASN A 189 23.65 -4.42 -5.10
N THR A 190 24.52 -3.99 -4.19
CA THR A 190 25.61 -4.79 -3.59
C THR A 190 26.59 -5.32 -4.65
N GLY A 191 27.67 -5.98 -4.21
CA GLY A 191 28.61 -6.64 -5.12
C GLY A 191 28.16 -8.03 -5.58
N ARG A 192 27.10 -8.60 -4.96
CA ARG A 192 26.60 -9.95 -5.25
C ARG A 192 25.07 -9.99 -5.18
N PRO A 193 24.35 -9.26 -6.05
CA PRO A 193 22.90 -9.30 -6.09
C PRO A 193 22.41 -10.72 -6.43
N ALA A 194 21.38 -11.19 -5.74
CA ALA A 194 20.63 -12.36 -6.17
C ALA A 194 19.94 -12.04 -7.52
N LYS A 195 20.05 -12.94 -8.50
CA LYS A 195 19.44 -12.74 -9.83
C LYS A 195 17.93 -12.93 -9.83
N ASN A 196 17.42 -13.73 -8.89
CA ASN A 196 16.02 -14.03 -8.68
C ASN A 196 15.84 -14.60 -7.25
N GLU A 197 14.60 -14.91 -6.88
CA GLU A 197 14.25 -15.36 -5.53
C GLU A 197 14.78 -16.77 -5.17
N THR A 198 15.29 -17.55 -6.14
CA THR A 198 15.85 -18.88 -5.90
C THR A 198 17.38 -18.91 -5.97
N ASP A 199 18.01 -17.76 -6.21
CA ASP A 199 19.46 -17.61 -6.20
C ASP A 199 19.95 -17.38 -4.77
N LEU A 200 20.45 -18.45 -4.13
CA LEU A 200 20.80 -18.46 -2.69
C LEU A 200 22.29 -18.66 -2.41
N ASN A 201 23.09 -19.02 -3.42
CA ASN A 201 24.46 -19.46 -3.20
C ASN A 201 25.47 -18.30 -3.30
N TYR A 202 26.01 -17.89 -2.16
CA TYR A 202 27.04 -16.84 -2.05
C TYR A 202 26.63 -15.46 -2.61
N VAL A 203 25.33 -15.16 -2.60
CA VAL A 203 24.73 -13.88 -2.98
C VAL A 203 24.07 -13.20 -1.78
N SER A 204 23.67 -11.94 -1.94
CA SER A 204 22.94 -11.18 -0.93
C SER A 204 21.49 -11.64 -0.88
N SER A 205 21.19 -12.70 -0.13
CA SER A 205 19.83 -13.23 0.05
C SER A 205 19.61 -13.89 1.41
N TYR A 206 18.35 -14.07 1.79
CA TYR A 206 17.97 -14.94 2.91
C TYR A 206 17.86 -16.40 2.45
N THR A 207 18.08 -17.36 3.33
CA THR A 207 17.97 -18.81 3.02
C THR A 207 16.57 -19.37 3.19
N ASP A 208 15.71 -18.66 3.90
CA ASP A 208 14.39 -19.11 4.38
C ASP A 208 13.26 -18.13 4.00
N LEU A 209 13.59 -17.06 3.26
CA LEU A 209 12.64 -16.01 2.91
C LEU A 209 13.00 -15.38 1.54
N PRO A 210 12.02 -15.05 0.68
CA PRO A 210 12.28 -14.22 -0.49
C PRO A 210 12.89 -12.87 -0.12
N ASN A 211 13.73 -12.31 -0.98
CA ASN A 211 14.29 -10.97 -0.81
C ASN A 211 13.26 -9.87 -1.08
N SER A 212 12.26 -10.14 -1.95
CA SER A 212 11.21 -9.18 -2.22
C SER A 212 10.37 -8.85 -0.98
N PRO A 213 9.89 -7.61 -0.86
CA PRO A 213 8.92 -7.25 0.16
C PRO A 213 7.58 -7.92 -0.09
N ARG A 214 6.69 -7.89 0.90
CA ARG A 214 5.31 -8.31 0.70
C ARG A 214 4.57 -7.35 -0.22
N TYR A 215 4.71 -6.05 0.04
CA TYR A 215 4.23 -4.99 -0.84
C TYR A 215 5.31 -3.93 -1.02
N PRO A 216 5.71 -3.61 -2.26
CA PRO A 216 6.78 -2.66 -2.52
C PRO A 216 6.31 -1.21 -2.36
N PHE A 217 7.28 -0.29 -2.28
CA PHE A 217 7.02 1.15 -2.36
C PHE A 217 6.22 1.49 -3.64
N GLY A 218 5.24 2.37 -3.49
CA GLY A 218 4.35 2.80 -4.56
C GLY A 218 3.31 1.76 -4.97
N PHE A 219 3.17 0.64 -4.28
CA PHE A 219 2.13 -0.36 -4.58
C PHE A 219 0.75 0.13 -4.14
N GLY A 220 -0.28 -0.18 -4.93
CA GLY A 220 -1.67 0.09 -4.59
C GLY A 220 -2.57 -0.30 -5.74
N LEU A 221 -3.63 -1.05 -5.44
CA LEU A 221 -4.59 -1.56 -6.42
C LEU A 221 -5.75 -0.57 -6.60
N SER A 222 -6.56 -0.82 -7.62
CA SER A 222 -7.76 -0.07 -7.94
C SER A 222 -8.91 -1.05 -8.26
N TYR A 223 -10.15 -0.57 -8.23
CA TYR A 223 -11.31 -1.30 -8.78
C TYR A 223 -11.35 -1.28 -10.32
N THR A 224 -10.44 -0.55 -10.96
CA THR A 224 -10.19 -0.61 -12.40
C THR A 224 -8.75 -1.05 -12.67
N ASN A 225 -8.41 -1.24 -13.95
CA ASN A 225 -7.06 -1.59 -14.38
C ASN A 225 -6.46 -0.46 -15.21
N PHE A 226 -5.18 -0.17 -15.00
CA PHE A 226 -4.43 0.82 -15.78
C PHE A 226 -3.32 0.14 -16.57
N ASN A 227 -3.37 0.31 -17.89
CA ASN A 227 -2.33 -0.18 -18.79
C ASN A 227 -1.36 0.95 -19.13
N TYR A 228 -0.07 0.61 -19.15
CA TYR A 228 1.01 1.54 -19.50
C TYR A 228 1.54 1.19 -20.88
N GLY A 229 1.56 2.17 -21.78
CA GLY A 229 2.18 2.06 -23.09
C GLY A 229 3.71 2.07 -23.02
N LYS A 230 4.35 2.18 -24.18
CA LYS A 230 5.81 2.26 -24.27
C LYS A 230 6.32 3.61 -23.76
N LEU A 231 7.30 3.59 -22.86
CA LEU A 231 8.02 4.79 -22.43
C LEU A 231 8.87 5.33 -23.60
N SER A 232 8.81 6.65 -23.83
CA SER A 232 9.63 7.34 -24.84
C SER A 232 10.31 8.56 -24.25
N LEU A 233 11.48 8.90 -24.77
CA LEU A 233 12.26 10.07 -24.38
C LEU A 233 12.39 11.03 -25.56
N SER A 234 12.42 12.35 -25.31
CA SER A 234 12.63 13.34 -26.38
C SER A 234 14.03 13.28 -27.01
N THR A 235 15.02 12.74 -26.28
CA THR A 235 16.38 12.50 -26.76
C THR A 235 17.02 11.38 -25.95
N ALA A 236 17.89 10.58 -26.58
CA ALA A 236 18.70 9.57 -25.91
C ALA A 236 20.09 10.09 -25.48
N THR A 237 20.49 11.28 -25.98
CA THR A 237 21.83 11.86 -25.75
C THR A 237 21.77 13.36 -25.39
N PRO A 238 21.08 13.72 -24.29
CA PRO A 238 21.04 15.11 -23.82
C PRO A 238 22.44 15.64 -23.45
N LYS A 239 22.62 16.97 -23.57
CA LYS A 239 23.88 17.67 -23.27
C LYS A 239 23.63 18.83 -22.30
N GLY A 240 24.52 19.01 -21.32
CA GLY A 240 24.46 20.08 -20.34
C GLY A 240 23.08 20.22 -19.69
N ALA A 241 22.59 21.46 -19.59
CA ALA A 241 21.31 21.82 -18.96
C ALA A 241 20.06 21.55 -19.85
N SER A 242 20.11 20.57 -20.75
CA SER A 242 18.96 20.17 -21.56
C SER A 242 17.80 19.65 -20.69
N ILE A 243 16.57 19.74 -21.20
CA ILE A 243 15.40 19.10 -20.59
C ILE A 243 15.02 17.87 -21.42
N VAL A 244 14.99 16.70 -20.79
CA VAL A 244 14.49 15.46 -21.39
C VAL A 244 13.02 15.29 -21.03
N LYS A 245 12.16 15.11 -22.04
CA LYS A 245 10.75 14.78 -21.83
C LYS A 245 10.57 13.27 -21.86
N ALA A 246 10.21 12.68 -20.73
CA ALA A 246 9.81 11.28 -20.62
C ALA A 246 8.29 11.18 -20.74
N ARG A 247 7.79 10.48 -21.78
CA ARG A 247 6.37 10.38 -22.10
C ARG A 247 5.89 8.94 -22.09
N ILE A 248 4.73 8.71 -21.50
CA ILE A 248 4.07 7.41 -21.47
C ILE A 248 2.56 7.58 -21.59
N LEU A 249 1.92 6.75 -22.43
CA LEU A 249 0.46 6.68 -22.50
C LEU A 249 -0.05 5.81 -21.35
N VAL A 250 -1.01 6.31 -20.58
CA VAL A 250 -1.70 5.54 -19.55
C VAL A 250 -3.16 5.44 -19.91
N THR A 251 -3.68 4.20 -19.95
CA THR A 251 -5.05 3.90 -20.34
C THR A 251 -5.78 3.23 -19.18
N ASN A 252 -6.94 3.76 -18.81
CA ASN A 252 -7.86 3.03 -17.95
C ASN A 252 -8.56 1.96 -18.80
N SER A 253 -8.10 0.72 -18.67
CA SER A 253 -8.56 -0.42 -19.46
C SER A 253 -9.61 -1.27 -18.76
N GLY A 254 -10.10 -0.83 -17.58
CA GLY A 254 -11.19 -1.50 -16.88
C GLY A 254 -12.55 -0.86 -17.16
N THR A 255 -13.51 -1.17 -16.30
CA THR A 255 -14.93 -0.79 -16.46
C THR A 255 -15.38 0.29 -15.49
N ARG A 256 -14.45 0.84 -14.68
CA ARG A 256 -14.73 1.87 -13.69
C ARG A 256 -13.80 3.05 -13.89
N ASP A 257 -14.33 4.24 -13.64
CA ASP A 257 -13.53 5.44 -13.51
C ASP A 257 -12.59 5.29 -12.30
N GLY A 258 -11.41 5.92 -12.35
CA GLY A 258 -10.45 5.80 -11.27
C GLY A 258 -9.28 6.77 -11.40
N GLU A 259 -8.54 6.89 -10.31
CA GLU A 259 -7.30 7.64 -10.28
C GLU A 259 -6.09 6.69 -10.19
N GLU A 260 -5.00 7.06 -10.87
CA GLU A 260 -3.73 6.34 -10.86
C GLU A 260 -2.59 7.29 -10.53
N VAL A 261 -1.59 6.82 -9.78
CA VAL A 261 -0.37 7.60 -9.48
C VAL A 261 0.76 7.06 -10.35
N VAL A 262 1.05 7.78 -11.43
CA VAL A 262 2.15 7.48 -12.32
C VAL A 262 3.45 7.97 -11.69
N GLN A 263 4.42 7.08 -11.52
CA GLN A 263 5.65 7.32 -10.77
C GLN A 263 6.87 7.31 -11.69
N LEU A 264 7.71 8.33 -11.59
CA LEU A 264 8.99 8.45 -12.28
C LEU A 264 10.13 8.09 -11.32
N TYR A 265 10.96 7.15 -11.74
CA TYR A 265 12.19 6.77 -11.07
C TYR A 265 13.39 6.96 -11.99
N ILE A 266 14.54 7.28 -11.41
CA ILE A 266 15.82 7.35 -12.12
C ILE A 266 16.84 6.48 -11.41
N ARG A 267 17.63 5.76 -12.20
CA ARG A 267 18.87 5.12 -11.75
C ARG A 267 20.04 5.73 -12.50
N ASP A 268 21.02 6.15 -11.74
CA ASP A 268 22.36 6.47 -12.24
C ASP A 268 23.16 5.16 -12.25
N ILE A 269 23.59 4.73 -13.44
CA ILE A 269 24.14 3.38 -13.65
C ILE A 269 25.56 3.27 -13.09
N THR A 270 26.36 4.32 -13.26
CA THR A 270 27.77 4.35 -12.86
C THR A 270 28.10 5.75 -12.38
N ALA A 271 28.57 5.86 -11.14
CA ALA A 271 29.01 7.11 -10.55
C ALA A 271 30.21 6.89 -9.63
N SER A 272 30.84 7.97 -9.18
CA SER A 272 31.96 7.96 -8.23
C SER A 272 31.61 7.40 -6.85
N ALA A 273 30.33 7.42 -6.48
CA ALA A 273 29.78 6.79 -5.28
C ALA A 273 28.66 5.81 -5.68
N ILE A 274 28.46 4.75 -4.89
CA ILE A 274 27.39 3.79 -5.16
C ILE A 274 26.02 4.51 -5.19
N ARG A 275 25.23 4.23 -6.23
CA ARG A 275 23.91 4.84 -6.43
C ARG A 275 22.81 3.80 -6.18
N PRO A 276 21.64 4.22 -5.67
CA PRO A 276 20.51 3.30 -5.50
C PRO A 276 20.07 2.67 -6.83
N MET A 277 19.48 1.49 -6.76
CA MET A 277 18.89 0.80 -7.93
C MET A 277 17.79 1.61 -8.59
N LYS A 278 17.18 2.55 -7.86
CA LYS A 278 16.26 3.57 -8.35
C LYS A 278 15.96 4.58 -7.24
N GLU A 279 15.64 5.80 -7.62
CA GLU A 279 15.16 6.86 -6.73
C GLU A 279 13.91 7.49 -7.35
N LEU A 280 12.86 7.73 -6.57
CA LEU A 280 11.68 8.48 -7.03
C LEU A 280 12.09 9.92 -7.32
N LYS A 281 11.82 10.41 -8.53
CA LYS A 281 12.12 11.79 -8.95
C LYS A 281 10.88 12.61 -9.30
N GLY A 282 9.72 11.97 -9.40
CA GLY A 282 8.46 12.67 -9.60
C GLY A 282 7.28 11.70 -9.63
N PHE A 283 6.08 12.24 -9.49
CA PHE A 283 4.85 11.49 -9.69
C PHE A 283 3.73 12.42 -10.18
N GLN A 284 2.73 11.85 -10.83
CA GLN A 284 1.53 12.55 -11.26
C GLN A 284 0.31 11.68 -10.93
N LYS A 285 -0.64 12.21 -10.17
CA LYS A 285 -1.93 11.57 -9.96
C LYS A 285 -2.89 12.03 -11.04
N ILE A 286 -3.45 11.08 -11.79
CA ILE A 286 -4.36 11.35 -12.89
C ILE A 286 -5.68 10.64 -12.68
N PHE A 287 -6.79 11.32 -12.93
CA PHE A 287 -8.11 10.71 -13.05
C PHE A 287 -8.37 10.33 -14.51
N LEU A 288 -8.87 9.11 -14.76
CA LEU A 288 -9.25 8.63 -16.08
C LEU A 288 -10.63 7.97 -16.01
N LYS A 289 -11.51 8.35 -16.92
CA LYS A 289 -12.75 7.59 -17.16
C LYS A 289 -12.46 6.21 -17.72
N ALA A 290 -13.37 5.26 -17.55
CA ALA A 290 -13.25 3.95 -18.18
C ALA A 290 -13.03 4.08 -19.70
N GLY A 291 -11.97 3.44 -20.21
CA GLY A 291 -11.55 3.51 -21.61
C GLY A 291 -10.73 4.76 -21.99
N GLU A 292 -10.61 5.77 -21.12
CA GLU A 292 -9.81 6.97 -21.39
C GLU A 292 -8.31 6.65 -21.41
N SER A 293 -7.59 7.30 -22.33
CA SER A 293 -6.13 7.30 -22.36
C SER A 293 -5.58 8.72 -22.23
N ARG A 294 -4.49 8.89 -21.47
CA ARG A 294 -3.80 10.16 -21.30
C ARG A 294 -2.30 9.97 -21.44
N GLU A 295 -1.65 10.84 -22.20
CA GLU A 295 -0.20 10.92 -22.22
C GLU A 295 0.28 11.68 -20.98
N VAL A 296 1.11 11.02 -20.16
CA VAL A 296 1.77 11.61 -19.01
C VAL A 296 3.19 11.97 -19.41
N THR A 297 3.57 13.23 -19.18
CA THR A 297 4.90 13.76 -19.50
C THR A 297 5.61 14.21 -18.24
N PHE A 298 6.83 13.74 -18.02
CA PHE A 298 7.76 14.27 -17.03
C PHE A 298 8.87 15.05 -17.73
N ASN A 299 9.21 16.23 -17.20
CA ASN A 299 10.36 17.01 -17.62
C ASN A 299 11.51 16.70 -16.66
N ILE A 300 12.59 16.15 -17.18
CA ILE A 300 13.78 15.76 -16.42
C ILE A 300 14.89 16.72 -16.80
N SER A 301 15.46 17.40 -15.81
CA SER A 301 16.62 18.27 -15.92
C SER A 301 17.81 17.65 -15.20
N THR A 302 18.96 18.33 -15.19
CA THR A 302 20.12 17.90 -14.41
C THR A 302 19.84 17.92 -12.90
N ALA A 303 18.89 18.73 -12.41
CA ALA A 303 18.55 18.80 -11.00
C ALA A 303 18.07 17.44 -10.45
N GLU A 304 17.31 16.68 -11.24
CA GLU A 304 16.84 15.34 -10.88
C GLU A 304 17.98 14.31 -10.82
N LEU A 305 19.14 14.60 -11.41
CA LEU A 305 20.31 13.71 -11.47
C LEU A 305 21.34 13.99 -10.37
N MET A 306 21.24 15.15 -9.71
CA MET A 306 22.23 15.56 -8.71
C MET A 306 22.20 14.66 -7.48
N PHE A 307 23.38 14.38 -6.93
CA PHE A 307 23.57 13.66 -5.68
C PHE A 307 24.77 14.24 -4.92
N TYR A 308 24.89 13.89 -3.64
CA TYR A 308 26.08 14.21 -2.84
C TYR A 308 27.13 13.12 -3.06
N ASN A 309 28.29 13.49 -3.60
CA ASN A 309 29.41 12.57 -3.79
C ASN A 309 30.21 12.36 -2.48
N ASN A 310 31.33 11.64 -2.56
CA ASN A 310 32.19 11.32 -1.40
C ASN A 310 32.79 12.57 -0.72
N ASP A 311 32.90 13.70 -1.45
CA ASP A 311 33.37 14.98 -0.93
C ASP A 311 32.22 15.89 -0.45
N LEU A 312 31.00 15.36 -0.36
CA LEU A 312 29.76 16.11 -0.08
C LEU A 312 29.47 17.22 -1.09
N LYS A 313 30.03 17.13 -2.29
CA LYS A 313 29.70 18.03 -3.39
C LYS A 313 28.35 17.60 -3.98
N TYR A 314 27.40 18.53 -4.03
CA TYR A 314 26.14 18.33 -4.72
C TYR A 314 26.33 18.61 -6.21
N ASP A 315 26.41 17.55 -7.01
CA ASP A 315 26.63 17.62 -8.47
C ASP A 315 25.99 16.38 -9.14
N TRP A 316 25.95 16.37 -10.46
CA TRP A 316 25.64 15.20 -11.27
C TRP A 316 26.87 14.81 -12.09
N GLU A 317 26.96 13.55 -12.51
CA GLU A 317 28.08 13.05 -13.31
C GLU A 317 27.59 12.66 -14.71
N PRO A 318 28.38 12.91 -15.78
CA PRO A 318 28.01 12.47 -17.11
C PRO A 318 28.06 10.94 -17.18
N GLY A 319 27.09 10.31 -17.83
CA GLY A 319 27.00 8.85 -17.82
C GLY A 319 25.69 8.30 -18.37
N GLU A 320 25.51 7.00 -18.17
CA GLU A 320 24.27 6.31 -18.52
C GLU A 320 23.26 6.43 -17.36
N PHE A 321 22.04 6.83 -17.68
CA PHE A 321 20.92 6.85 -16.75
C PHE A 321 19.81 5.94 -17.27
N GLU A 322 19.16 5.22 -16.37
CA GLU A 322 17.94 4.47 -16.67
C GLU A 322 16.73 5.23 -16.13
N ILE A 323 15.85 5.64 -17.04
CA ILE A 323 14.60 6.33 -16.75
C ILE A 323 13.50 5.29 -16.68
N MET A 324 12.75 5.28 -15.58
CA MET A 324 11.72 4.29 -15.29
C MET A 324 10.40 5.00 -15.00
N VAL A 325 9.30 4.57 -15.64
CA VAL A 325 7.96 5.09 -15.35
C VAL A 325 6.98 3.94 -15.18
N GLY A 326 6.14 3.99 -14.15
CA GLY A 326 5.17 2.92 -13.90
C GLY A 326 4.20 3.18 -12.76
N THR A 327 3.50 2.11 -12.34
CA THR A 327 2.45 2.15 -11.31
C THR A 327 2.98 1.87 -9.89
N SER A 328 4.18 1.31 -9.78
CA SER A 328 4.87 1.07 -8.51
C SER A 328 6.38 0.95 -8.74
N SER A 329 7.18 0.91 -7.67
CA SER A 329 8.64 0.77 -7.78
C SER A 329 9.11 -0.55 -8.42
N THR A 330 8.25 -1.57 -8.54
CA THR A 330 8.59 -2.87 -9.14
C THR A 330 7.92 -3.12 -10.50
N GLN A 331 6.99 -2.25 -10.92
CA GLN A 331 6.26 -2.39 -12.19
C GLN A 331 6.43 -1.11 -13.02
N THR A 332 7.51 -1.07 -13.79
CA THR A 332 7.93 0.09 -14.59
C THR A 332 8.30 -0.32 -16.01
N GLN A 333 8.00 0.54 -16.97
CA GLN A 333 8.71 0.58 -18.25
C GLN A 333 10.02 1.33 -18.06
N SER A 334 11.10 0.91 -18.72
CA SER A 334 12.40 1.61 -18.61
C SER A 334 13.05 1.87 -19.96
N VAL A 335 13.78 2.98 -20.04
CA VAL A 335 14.58 3.39 -21.20
C VAL A 335 15.90 3.98 -20.70
N LYS A 336 17.01 3.60 -21.32
CA LYS A 336 18.33 4.15 -21.03
C LYS A 336 18.64 5.35 -21.92
N LEU A 337 19.40 6.30 -21.38
CA LEU A 337 19.97 7.44 -22.09
C LEU A 337 21.41 7.66 -21.63
N THR A 338 22.20 8.39 -22.42
CA THR A 338 23.54 8.84 -22.03
C THR A 338 23.56 10.36 -21.94
N TRP A 339 23.74 10.92 -20.75
CA TRP A 339 23.75 12.37 -20.52
C TRP A 339 25.18 12.88 -20.46
N LEU A 340 25.50 13.84 -21.33
CA LEU A 340 26.83 14.45 -21.40
C LEU A 340 26.81 15.83 -20.73
N LYS A 341 27.89 16.18 -20.02
CA LYS A 341 28.04 17.53 -19.45
C LYS A 341 28.11 18.62 -20.52
#